data_AF-A0A103PH12-F1
#
_entry.id   AF-A0A103PH12-F1
#
_cell.length_a   1.000
_cell.length_b   1.000
_cell.length_c   1.000
_cell.angle_alpha   90.00
_cell.angle_beta   90.00
_cell.angle_gamma   90.00
#
_symmetry.space_group_name_H-M   'P 1'
#
loop_
_entity.id
_entity.type
_entity.pdbx_description
1 polymer ?
#
loop_
_entity_poly.entity_id
_entity_poly.type
_entity_poly.pdbx_seq_one_letter_code
_entity_poly.pdbx_strand_id
1 'polypeptide(L)'
;MNQKHRLPTYEQFLEYRAVIIQAIALAWKSEDFRKDLEKHPIKTLKKQFKYDFPFQLDLKVQPKSSRWTPDVNGDWTSGHNNKLTLVLPPAPKDEAQFAQALAAYNANHITIVD
;
A
#
# COMPACT_ATOMS: atom_id res chain seq x y z
N MET A 1 -15.47 -9.48 18.84
CA MET A 1 -14.58 -8.31 18.75
C MET A 1 -13.75 -8.44 17.49
N ASN A 2 -14.06 -7.68 16.44
CA ASN A 2 -13.47 -7.86 15.11
C ASN A 2 -12.56 -6.66 14.81
N GLN A 3 -11.26 -6.80 15.05
CA GLN A 3 -10.22 -5.77 14.81
C GLN A 3 -9.94 -5.58 13.31
N LYS A 4 -10.91 -5.19 12.48
CA LYS A 4 -10.71 -5.18 11.02
C LYS A 4 -10.69 -3.84 10.32
N HIS A 5 -10.86 -2.68 10.97
CA HIS A 5 -11.00 -1.41 10.23
C HIS A 5 -10.39 -0.17 10.92
N ARG A 6 -9.12 -0.20 11.34
CA ARG A 6 -8.38 1.03 11.71
C ARG A 6 -7.49 1.44 10.54
N LEU A 7 -7.58 2.69 10.05
CA LEU A 7 -6.53 3.20 9.16
C LEU A 7 -5.22 3.24 9.97
N PRO A 8 -4.08 3.03 9.29
CA PRO A 8 -2.81 2.99 10.00
C PRO A 8 -2.52 4.29 10.73
N THR A 9 -2.02 4.18 11.95
CA THR A 9 -1.55 5.34 12.71
C THR A 9 -0.33 5.95 12.01
N TYR A 10 -0.01 7.19 12.37
CA TYR A 10 1.23 7.82 11.92
C TYR A 10 2.46 6.97 12.27
N GLU A 11 2.48 6.36 13.45
CA GLU A 11 3.54 5.45 13.89
C GLU A 11 3.64 4.21 12.99
N GLN A 12 2.50 3.59 12.64
CA GLN A 12 2.46 2.46 11.72
C GLN A 12 2.94 2.83 10.30
N PHE A 13 2.72 4.08 9.88
CA PHE A 13 3.31 4.60 8.65
C PHE A 13 4.82 4.84 8.76
N LEU A 14 5.33 5.31 9.90
CA LEU A 14 6.77 5.42 10.14
C LEU A 14 7.44 4.05 10.18
N GLU A 15 6.81 3.06 10.81
CA GLU A 15 7.27 1.68 10.83
C GLU A 15 7.30 1.09 9.41
N TYR A 16 6.25 1.31 8.62
CA TYR A 16 6.23 0.96 7.20
C TYR A 16 7.44 1.52 6.45
N ARG A 17 7.70 2.83 6.59
CA ARG A 17 8.85 3.49 5.95
C ARG A 17 10.17 2.82 6.35
N ALA A 18 10.36 2.54 7.64
CA ALA A 18 11.57 1.88 8.13
C ALA A 18 11.72 0.46 7.55
N VAL A 19 10.65 -0.32 7.52
CA VAL A 19 10.64 -1.70 6.99
C VAL A 19 10.93 -1.70 5.48
N ILE A 20 10.40 -0.74 4.72
CA ILE A 20 10.68 -0.64 3.28
C ILE A 20 12.16 -0.36 3.02
N ILE A 21 12.80 0.53 3.77
CA ILE A 21 14.25 0.77 3.63
C ILE A 21 15.07 -0.48 3.96
N GLN A 22 14.70 -1.20 5.01
CA GLN A 22 15.33 -2.47 5.37
C GLN A 22 15.13 -3.54 4.27
N ALA A 23 13.92 -3.63 3.71
CA ALA A 23 13.60 -4.55 2.63
C ALA A 23 14.40 -4.23 1.36
N ILE A 24 14.56 -2.96 1.00
CA ILE A 24 15.41 -2.52 -0.12
C ILE A 24 16.85 -2.99 0.11
N ALA A 25 17.42 -2.68 1.28
CA ALA A 25 18.80 -3.04 1.62
C ALA A 25 19.03 -4.56 1.59
N LEU A 26 18.05 -5.36 2.04
CA LEU A 26 18.15 -6.81 2.00
C LEU A 26 17.97 -7.37 0.57
N ALA A 27 17.05 -6.81 -0.22
CA ALA A 27 16.84 -7.22 -1.60
C ALA A 27 18.06 -6.96 -2.50
N TRP A 28 18.91 -5.98 -2.15
CA TRP A 28 20.20 -5.78 -2.83
C TRP A 28 21.21 -6.90 -2.55
N LYS A 29 21.11 -7.58 -1.42
CA LYS A 29 22.07 -8.60 -0.96
C LYS A 29 21.59 -10.03 -1.18
N SER A 30 20.28 -10.26 -1.25
CA SER A 30 19.67 -11.59 -1.36
C SER A 30 18.68 -11.66 -2.51
N GLU A 31 19.04 -12.41 -3.56
CA GLU A 31 18.18 -12.62 -4.71
C GLU A 31 16.92 -13.43 -4.36
N ASP A 32 17.05 -14.42 -3.47
CA ASP A 32 15.92 -15.24 -3.02
C ASP A 32 14.89 -14.40 -2.25
N PHE A 33 15.36 -13.57 -1.31
CA PHE A 33 14.47 -12.63 -0.62
C PHE A 33 13.79 -11.68 -1.61
N ARG A 34 14.53 -11.15 -2.60
CA ARG A 34 13.96 -10.27 -3.63
C ARG A 34 12.85 -10.98 -4.42
N LYS A 35 13.08 -12.22 -4.87
CA LYS A 35 12.09 -13.01 -5.61
C LYS A 35 10.83 -13.28 -4.77
N ASP A 36 11.01 -13.61 -3.49
CA ASP A 36 9.89 -13.82 -2.56
C ASP A 36 9.14 -12.51 -2.28
N LEU A 37 9.84 -11.39 -2.12
CA LEU A 37 9.27 -10.07 -1.91
C LEU A 37 8.46 -9.60 -3.13
N GLU A 38 8.92 -9.87 -4.34
CA GLU A 38 8.20 -9.58 -5.59
C GLU A 38 6.89 -10.36 -5.72
N LYS A 39 6.89 -11.64 -5.34
CA LYS A 39 5.72 -12.52 -5.47
C LYS A 39 4.71 -12.34 -4.34
N HIS A 40 5.19 -12.19 -3.10
CA HIS A 40 4.36 -12.23 -1.90
C HIS A 40 4.74 -11.16 -0.86
N PRO A 41 4.72 -9.87 -1.21
CA PRO A 41 5.36 -8.81 -0.44
C PRO A 41 4.93 -8.77 1.04
N ILE A 42 3.62 -8.79 1.31
CA ILE A 42 3.10 -8.76 2.70
C ILE A 42 3.58 -9.98 3.50
N LYS A 43 3.50 -11.18 2.93
CA LYS A 43 3.93 -12.42 3.62
C LYS A 43 5.43 -12.42 3.86
N THR A 44 6.20 -11.95 2.89
CA THR A 44 7.66 -11.90 2.94
C THR A 44 8.13 -10.90 4.00
N LEU A 45 7.53 -9.70 4.06
CA LEU A 45 7.82 -8.72 5.12
C LEU A 45 7.46 -9.25 6.51
N LYS A 46 6.30 -9.90 6.66
CA LYS A 46 5.90 -10.55 7.92
C LYS A 46 6.87 -11.64 8.35
N LYS A 47 7.29 -12.52 7.43
CA LYS A 47 8.23 -13.60 7.73
C LYS A 47 9.59 -13.06 8.17
N GLN A 48 10.12 -12.09 7.42
CA GLN A 48 11.49 -11.59 7.56
C GLN A 48 11.65 -10.59 8.71
N PHE A 49 10.72 -9.64 8.84
CA PHE A 49 10.84 -8.53 9.78
C PHE A 49 9.84 -8.61 10.94
N LYS A 50 9.01 -9.67 10.99
CA LYS A 50 7.86 -9.77 11.90
C LYS A 50 6.90 -8.59 11.78
N TYR A 51 6.90 -7.95 10.61
CA TYR A 51 6.10 -6.77 10.33
C TYR A 51 4.71 -7.14 9.82
N ASP A 52 3.68 -6.70 10.53
CA ASP A 52 2.30 -6.83 10.11
C ASP A 52 1.90 -5.59 9.29
N PHE A 53 1.76 -5.77 7.97
CA PHE A 53 1.37 -4.69 7.05
C PHE A 53 -0.01 -4.13 7.44
N PRO A 54 -0.08 -2.86 7.88
CA PRO A 54 -1.26 -2.33 8.56
C PRO A 54 -2.30 -1.76 7.60
N PHE A 55 -1.94 -1.55 6.32
CA PHE A 55 -2.81 -0.87 5.36
C PHE A 55 -3.79 -1.85 4.71
N GLN A 56 -5.02 -1.40 4.50
CA GLN A 56 -5.99 -2.07 3.64
C GLN A 56 -5.74 -1.72 2.17
N LEU A 57 -4.52 -1.99 1.70
CA LEU A 57 -4.05 -1.69 0.35
C LEU A 57 -3.34 -2.91 -0.23
N ASP A 58 -3.47 -3.10 -1.54
CA ASP A 58 -2.62 -4.05 -2.23
C ASP A 58 -1.19 -3.52 -2.30
N LEU A 59 -0.27 -4.22 -1.65
CA LEU A 59 1.15 -3.95 -1.79
C LEU A 59 1.70 -4.73 -2.98
N LYS A 60 2.22 -4.02 -3.97
CA LYS A 60 2.92 -4.62 -5.13
C LYS A 60 4.35 -4.10 -5.20
N VAL A 61 5.29 -5.00 -5.41
CA VAL A 61 6.70 -4.67 -5.62
C VAL A 61 7.00 -4.72 -7.12
N GLN A 62 7.51 -3.62 -7.66
CA GLN A 62 7.87 -3.52 -9.07
C GLN A 62 9.39 -3.37 -9.21
N PRO A 63 10.12 -4.44 -9.58
CA PRO A 63 11.56 -4.37 -9.73
C PRO A 63 11.96 -3.56 -10.97
N LYS A 64 13.19 -3.03 -10.94
CA LYS A 64 13.80 -2.29 -12.07
C LYS A 64 12.96 -1.09 -12.56
N SER A 65 12.15 -0.52 -11.67
CA SER A 65 11.27 0.63 -11.96
C SER A 65 11.95 1.98 -11.77
N SER A 66 13.10 2.01 -11.09
CA SER A 66 13.84 3.22 -10.76
C SER A 66 15.33 3.09 -11.02
N ARG A 67 15.98 4.22 -11.28
CA ARG A 67 17.43 4.35 -11.48
C ARG A 67 17.98 5.43 -10.57
N TRP A 68 19.12 5.18 -9.94
CA TRP A 68 19.88 6.20 -9.21
C TRP A 68 20.49 7.21 -10.19
N THR A 69 20.13 8.49 -10.08
CA THR A 69 20.50 9.56 -11.02
C THR A 69 20.99 10.82 -10.32
N PRO A 70 22.07 10.74 -9.51
CA PRO A 70 22.53 11.85 -8.68
C PRO A 70 22.95 13.07 -9.51
N ASP A 71 23.51 12.86 -10.71
CA ASP A 71 23.99 13.95 -11.57
C ASP A 71 22.85 14.73 -12.27
N VAL A 72 21.63 14.19 -12.27
CA VAL A 72 20.47 14.84 -12.92
C VAL A 72 19.63 15.60 -11.90
N ASN A 73 19.31 14.97 -10.77
CA ASN A 73 18.41 15.52 -9.77
C ASN A 73 18.82 15.22 -8.32
N GLY A 74 20.01 14.67 -8.08
CA GLY A 74 20.46 14.32 -6.74
C GLY A 74 19.72 13.13 -6.10
N ASP A 75 18.91 12.39 -6.85
CA ASP A 75 18.02 11.36 -6.30
C ASP A 75 17.78 10.17 -7.26
N TRP A 76 16.89 9.26 -6.88
CA TRP A 76 16.33 8.22 -7.73
C TRP A 76 15.31 8.81 -8.71
N THR A 77 15.46 8.50 -9.99
CA THR A 77 14.42 8.72 -11.00
C THR A 77 13.65 7.42 -11.21
N SER A 78 12.32 7.47 -10.98
CA SER A 78 11.42 6.36 -11.29
C SER A 78 10.77 6.54 -12.66
N GLY A 79 10.73 5.49 -13.46
CA GLY A 79 9.97 5.44 -14.71
C GLY A 79 8.47 5.20 -14.49
N HIS A 80 8.05 4.96 -13.24
CA HIS A 80 6.67 4.67 -12.89
C HIS A 80 6.22 5.43 -11.63
N ASN A 81 4.99 5.93 -11.65
CA ASN A 81 4.35 6.48 -10.46
C ASN A 81 3.80 5.34 -9.58
N ASN A 82 3.90 5.52 -8.26
CA ASN A 82 3.15 4.69 -7.32
C ASN A 82 1.65 4.80 -7.63
N LYS A 83 0.94 3.67 -7.62
CA LYS A 83 -0.49 3.62 -7.96
C LYS A 83 -1.32 3.33 -6.72
N LEU A 84 -2.32 4.18 -6.51
CA LEU A 84 -3.47 3.89 -5.65
C LEU A 84 -4.68 3.74 -6.57
N THR A 85 -5.39 2.62 -6.48
CA THR A 85 -6.57 2.38 -7.31
C THR A 85 -7.83 2.78 -6.54
N LEU A 86 -8.59 3.72 -7.08
CA LEU A 86 -9.92 4.05 -6.58
C LEU A 86 -10.94 3.08 -7.16
N VAL A 87 -11.72 2.43 -6.30
CA VAL A 87 -12.88 1.64 -6.71
C VAL A 87 -14.08 2.57 -6.66
N LEU A 88 -14.80 2.70 -7.77
CA LEU A 88 -16.02 3.51 -7.86
C LEU A 88 -17.22 2.58 -8.04
N PRO A 89 -18.28 2.74 -7.24
CA PRO A 89 -19.51 1.99 -7.47
C PRO A 89 -20.22 2.54 -8.72
N PRO A 90 -20.94 1.69 -9.48
CA PRO A 90 -21.86 2.18 -10.50
C PRO A 90 -23.01 2.94 -9.84
N ALA A 91 -23.55 3.96 -10.52
CA ALA A 91 -24.75 4.63 -10.06
C ALA A 91 -25.94 3.65 -10.04
N PRO A 92 -26.86 3.76 -9.06
CA PRO A 92 -28.15 3.08 -9.13
C PRO A 92 -28.91 3.46 -10.42
N LYS A 93 -29.89 2.64 -10.83
CA LYS A 93 -30.72 2.96 -12.00
C LYS A 93 -31.77 4.04 -11.72
N ASP A 94 -32.17 4.16 -10.45
CA ASP A 94 -33.18 5.12 -9.99
C ASP A 94 -32.49 6.34 -9.37
N GLU A 95 -32.69 7.51 -9.96
CA GLU A 95 -32.11 8.78 -9.51
C GLU A 95 -32.57 9.17 -8.11
N ALA A 96 -33.79 8.81 -7.71
CA ALA A 96 -34.29 9.08 -6.36
C ALA A 96 -33.44 8.37 -5.27
N GLN A 97 -32.72 7.31 -5.64
CA GLN A 97 -31.87 6.54 -4.74
C GLN A 97 -30.44 7.09 -4.65
N PHE A 98 -30.05 8.09 -5.45
CA PHE A 98 -28.66 8.54 -5.51
C PHE A 98 -28.16 9.04 -4.17
N ALA A 99 -28.94 9.88 -3.49
CA ALA A 99 -28.57 10.40 -2.17
C ALA A 99 -28.38 9.27 -1.15
N GLN A 100 -29.28 8.28 -1.14
CA GLN A 100 -29.19 7.12 -0.25
C GLN A 100 -28.00 6.22 -0.60
N ALA A 101 -27.76 5.95 -1.89
CA ALA A 101 -26.66 5.11 -2.34
C ALA A 101 -25.30 5.77 -2.07
N LEU A 102 -25.18 7.08 -2.30
CA LEU A 102 -24.02 7.85 -1.91
C LEU A 102 -23.88 7.83 -0.39
N ALA A 103 -24.92 8.11 0.39
CA ALA A 103 -24.86 8.05 1.84
C ALA A 103 -24.50 6.66 2.38
N ALA A 104 -24.93 5.58 1.73
CA ALA A 104 -24.58 4.20 2.10
C ALA A 104 -23.15 3.83 1.70
N TYR A 105 -22.71 4.22 0.50
CA TYR A 105 -21.32 4.07 0.08
C TYR A 105 -20.42 4.87 1.00
N ASN A 106 -20.82 6.10 1.31
CA ASN A 106 -20.20 6.93 2.30
C ASN A 106 -20.24 6.14 3.64
N ALA A 107 -21.37 5.74 4.24
CA ALA A 107 -21.37 5.03 5.54
C ALA A 107 -20.50 3.74 5.61
N ASN A 108 -20.37 3.02 4.49
CA ASN A 108 -19.53 1.81 4.40
C ASN A 108 -18.05 2.10 4.07
N HIS A 109 -17.73 3.34 3.66
CA HIS A 109 -16.40 3.75 3.17
C HIS A 109 -15.92 5.13 3.70
N ILE A 110 -16.68 5.84 4.53
CA ILE A 110 -16.33 7.02 5.34
C ILE A 110 -15.91 6.48 6.70
N THR A 111 -14.85 7.07 7.22
CA THR A 111 -14.42 7.03 8.62
C THR A 111 -13.92 5.72 9.21
N ILE A 112 -12.62 5.80 9.55
CA ILE A 112 -12.06 5.39 10.85
C ILE A 112 -12.89 6.05 11.97
N VAL A 113 -13.54 5.28 12.86
CA VAL A 113 -13.88 5.56 14.28
C VAL A 113 -14.89 4.47 14.74
N ASP A 114 -14.86 3.87 15.93
CA ASP A 114 -14.13 4.05 17.20
C ASP A 114 -13.48 2.72 17.69
#